data_AF-A0A2H9MEV4-F1
#
_entry.id   AF-A0A2H9MEV4-F1
#
_cell.length_a   1.000
_cell.length_b   1.000
_cell.length_c   1.000
_cell.angle_alpha   90.00
_cell.angle_beta   90.00
_cell.angle_gamma   90.00
#
_symmetry.space_group_name_H-M   'P 1'
#
loop_
_entity.id
_entity.type
_entity.pdbx_description
1 polymer ?
#
loop_
_entity_poly.entity_id
_entity_poly.type
_entity_poly.pdbx_seq_one_letter_code
_entity_poly.pdbx_strand_id
1 'polypeptide(L)'
;MIRFTDRKDELTLLENSWVKDNAEFVVICGRRRIGKTRLILEFMKGKDGIFFIAEDTNKKTQINELKNKTAGYFDDDFLRRTDITEWRDLFEYLTKILPSKKKIYFVIDEFSYIIKNDSAVISALQKFWDTFLSNTKIFFLISGSLFGLMSERVLSSASPLYGRRTRDLLITPLTFKDSLGFLDMPFIEKIKTCMGIGGVPEYLLKTGSYKNSKSFFVNEFFNKNGYFYREPYFLLSQEFKEIKTYFTILNAVAYGNTKPTEIANFAGLNTREIYPYLENLIRLGFIERVTPIFGKRKSAGIYFIKDVFFDFWFNFVYGNRESIEKNEGKIDESKLNTYFGKRFEKLIRDEIAYKILKFSRVGRWWYKDKEIDIVGINEKTKEIIFGECKWKDNVNAEKVLQELKEKSKFVDWNKDKRKESYAIFAKSF
;
A
#
# COMPACT_ATOMS: atom_id res chain seq x y z
N MET A 1 -16.32 20.16 -4.71
CA MET A 1 -15.94 19.43 -3.48
C MET A 1 -15.69 17.97 -3.85
N ILE A 2 -14.50 17.43 -3.56
CA ILE A 2 -14.20 16.01 -3.81
C ILE A 2 -14.95 15.18 -2.76
N ARG A 3 -15.80 14.25 -3.20
CA ARG A 3 -16.56 13.34 -2.33
C ARG A 3 -15.60 12.38 -1.61
N PHE A 4 -15.86 12.09 -0.33
CA PHE A 4 -15.17 10.98 0.35
C PHE A 4 -15.67 9.66 -0.25
N THR A 5 -14.77 8.91 -0.87
CA THR A 5 -15.07 7.69 -1.63
C THR A 5 -14.38 6.50 -0.98
N ASP A 6 -15.03 5.34 -0.98
CA ASP A 6 -14.58 4.10 -0.31
C ASP A 6 -14.48 4.23 1.23
N ARG A 7 -13.60 3.45 1.86
CA ARG A 7 -13.19 3.49 3.27
C ARG A 7 -14.32 3.29 4.27
N LYS A 8 -15.42 2.66 3.84
CA LYS A 8 -16.59 2.41 4.69
C LYS A 8 -16.28 1.43 5.81
N ASP A 9 -15.49 0.39 5.51
CA ASP A 9 -15.11 -0.62 6.50
C ASP A 9 -14.19 0.00 7.56
N GLU A 10 -13.16 0.75 7.14
CA GLU A 10 -12.25 1.44 8.05
C GLU A 10 -12.97 2.48 8.91
N LEU A 11 -13.88 3.28 8.33
CA LEU A 11 -14.73 4.20 9.11
C LEU A 11 -15.60 3.45 10.12
N THR A 12 -16.25 2.37 9.69
CA THR A 12 -17.10 1.55 10.58
C THR A 12 -16.30 1.00 11.76
N LEU A 13 -15.06 0.56 11.53
CA LEU A 13 -14.18 0.10 12.60
C LEU A 13 -13.80 1.22 13.59
N LEU A 14 -13.58 2.45 13.10
CA LEU A 14 -13.32 3.61 13.94
C LEU A 14 -14.56 4.00 14.76
N GLU A 15 -15.74 4.05 14.14
CA GLU A 15 -17.00 4.35 14.83
C GLU A 15 -17.33 3.29 15.90
N ASN A 16 -17.17 2.00 15.56
CA ASN A 16 -17.35 0.91 16.52
C ASN A 16 -16.40 0.99 17.72
N SER A 17 -15.22 1.58 17.53
CA SER A 17 -14.26 1.81 18.62
C SER A 17 -14.64 3.07 19.41
N TRP A 18 -15.12 4.12 18.74
CA TRP A 18 -15.58 5.36 19.36
C TRP A 18 -16.74 5.16 20.34
N VAL A 19 -17.74 4.36 19.97
CA VAL A 19 -18.95 4.15 20.80
C VAL A 19 -18.71 3.38 22.10
N LYS A 20 -17.56 2.72 22.26
CA LYS A 20 -17.21 2.03 23.51
C LYS A 20 -16.97 3.03 24.63
N ASP A 21 -17.32 2.63 25.86
CA ASP A 21 -17.18 3.50 27.02
C ASP A 21 -15.74 3.57 27.59
N ASN A 22 -14.91 2.58 27.26
CA ASN A 22 -13.52 2.51 27.69
C ASN A 22 -12.57 3.34 26.81
N ALA A 23 -11.34 3.50 27.29
CA ALA A 23 -10.24 4.04 26.52
C ALA A 23 -9.95 3.18 25.29
N GLU A 24 -9.67 3.84 24.16
CA GLU A 24 -9.24 3.17 22.93
C GLU A 24 -7.91 3.75 22.48
N PHE A 25 -7.01 2.88 22.03
CA PHE A 25 -5.76 3.26 21.40
C PHE A 25 -5.72 2.67 20.00
N VAL A 26 -5.98 3.52 19.01
CA VAL A 26 -6.03 3.15 17.61
C VAL A 26 -4.76 3.60 16.90
N VAL A 27 -4.16 2.69 16.12
CA VAL A 27 -3.02 2.99 15.27
C VAL A 27 -3.43 2.91 13.81
N ILE A 28 -3.26 3.99 13.04
CA ILE A 28 -3.50 4.00 11.58
C ILE A 28 -2.17 4.09 10.84
N CYS A 29 -1.81 3.01 10.16
CA CYS A 29 -0.59 2.92 9.36
C CYS A 29 -0.92 2.82 7.88
N GLY A 30 0.02 3.23 7.04
CA GLY A 30 -0.12 3.08 5.59
C GLY A 30 0.77 4.05 4.87
N ARG A 31 1.12 3.72 3.63
CA ARG A 31 2.06 4.52 2.84
C ARG A 31 1.57 5.95 2.64
N ARG A 32 2.50 6.84 2.28
CA ARG A 32 2.18 8.23 1.95
C ARG A 32 1.09 8.27 0.86
N ARG A 33 0.24 9.31 0.89
CA ARG A 33 -0.79 9.60 -0.14
C ARG A 33 -1.98 8.65 -0.20
N ILE A 34 -2.08 7.71 0.74
CA ILE A 34 -3.17 6.72 0.77
C ILE A 34 -4.50 7.21 1.37
N GLY A 35 -4.54 8.47 1.83
CA GLY A 35 -5.74 9.10 2.37
C GLY A 35 -5.95 8.96 3.89
N LYS A 36 -4.91 8.66 4.68
CA LYS A 36 -5.00 8.51 6.15
C LYS A 36 -5.58 9.74 6.84
N THR A 37 -4.96 10.91 6.65
CA THR A 37 -5.43 12.18 7.22
C THR A 37 -6.87 12.46 6.81
N ARG A 38 -7.24 12.16 5.56
CA ARG A 38 -8.61 12.35 5.08
C ARG A 38 -9.60 11.42 5.79
N LEU A 39 -9.25 10.16 6.01
CA LEU A 39 -10.05 9.20 6.80
C LEU A 39 -10.24 9.68 8.24
N ILE A 40 -9.17 10.15 8.87
CA ILE A 40 -9.18 10.68 10.24
C ILE A 40 -10.09 11.92 10.33
N LEU A 41 -9.94 12.88 9.41
CA LEU A 41 -10.78 14.08 9.34
C LEU A 41 -12.26 13.74 9.11
N GLU A 42 -12.56 12.74 8.29
CA GLU A 42 -13.93 12.28 8.08
C GLU A 42 -14.52 11.66 9.35
N PHE A 43 -13.76 10.81 10.03
CA PHE A 43 -14.14 10.21 11.31
C PHE A 43 -14.40 11.26 12.40
N MET A 44 -13.61 12.33 12.48
CA MET A 44 -13.74 13.34 13.55
C MET A 44 -14.96 14.28 13.38
N LYS A 45 -15.68 14.23 12.25
CA LYS A 45 -16.84 15.10 12.05
C LYS A 45 -17.90 14.89 13.13
N GLY A 46 -18.34 15.99 13.75
CA GLY A 46 -19.34 15.97 14.82
C GLY A 46 -18.83 15.41 16.15
N LYS A 47 -17.52 15.19 16.30
CA LYS A 47 -16.88 14.73 17.54
C LYS A 47 -16.02 15.85 18.12
N ASP A 48 -15.84 15.84 19.43
CA ASP A 48 -15.04 16.82 20.17
C ASP A 48 -13.67 16.24 20.53
N GLY A 49 -12.62 17.05 20.46
CA GLY A 49 -11.27 16.62 20.84
C GLY A 49 -10.12 17.40 20.20
N ILE A 50 -8.92 16.89 20.42
CA ILE A 50 -7.66 17.51 20.01
C ILE A 50 -7.08 16.77 18.79
N PHE A 51 -6.81 17.52 17.73
CA PHE A 51 -6.16 17.01 16.52
C PHE A 51 -4.85 17.77 16.28
N PHE A 52 -3.76 17.03 16.23
CA PHE A 52 -2.42 17.52 15.96
C PHE A 52 -1.82 16.76 14.78
N ILE A 53 -1.19 17.46 13.84
CA ILE A 53 -0.41 16.88 12.75
C ILE A 53 1.05 17.16 13.05
N ALA A 54 1.86 16.11 13.22
CA ALA A 54 3.28 16.27 13.45
C ALA A 54 4.03 16.57 12.14
N GLU A 55 4.92 17.55 12.18
CA GLU A 55 5.85 17.85 11.10
C GLU A 55 7.23 17.25 11.35
N ASP A 56 8.05 17.13 10.31
CA ASP A 56 9.44 16.65 10.41
C ASP A 56 10.36 17.76 10.92
N THR A 57 10.14 18.19 12.16
CA THR A 57 10.89 19.23 12.86
C THR A 57 11.59 18.66 14.10
N ASN A 58 12.49 19.45 14.70
CA ASN A 58 13.18 19.01 15.91
C ASN A 58 12.21 18.76 17.08
N LYS A 59 12.64 17.95 18.04
CA LYS A 59 11.88 17.56 19.24
C LYS A 59 11.22 18.76 19.95
N LYS A 60 11.97 19.84 20.18
CA LYS A 60 11.48 21.01 20.93
C LYS A 60 10.33 21.70 20.20
N THR A 61 10.42 21.83 18.88
CA THR A 61 9.36 22.38 18.05
C THR A 61 8.10 21.51 18.11
N GLN A 62 8.23 20.19 17.89
CA GLN A 62 7.10 19.26 17.93
C GLN A 62 6.38 19.25 19.30
N ILE A 63 7.14 19.26 20.41
CA ILE A 63 6.58 19.35 21.77
C ILE A 63 5.81 20.66 21.95
N ASN A 64 6.39 21.79 21.54
CA ASN A 64 5.74 23.10 21.68
C ASN A 64 4.47 23.21 20.83
N GLU A 65 4.45 22.65 19.62
CA GLU A 65 3.25 22.64 18.77
C GLU A 65 2.11 21.83 19.39
N LEU A 66 2.40 20.61 19.87
CA LEU A 66 1.40 19.79 20.55
C LEU A 66 0.92 20.48 21.84
N LYS A 67 1.85 21.02 22.64
CA LYS A 67 1.57 21.79 23.86
C LYS A 67 0.63 22.97 23.57
N ASN A 68 0.90 23.74 22.52
CA ASN A 68 0.07 24.88 22.14
C ASN A 68 -1.32 24.45 21.66
N LYS A 69 -1.42 23.32 20.93
CA LYS A 69 -2.72 22.76 20.53
C LYS A 69 -3.54 22.31 21.73
N THR A 70 -2.94 21.61 22.69
CA THR A 70 -3.62 21.18 23.92
C THR A 70 -3.99 22.36 24.80
N ALA A 71 -3.10 23.34 24.96
CA ALA A 71 -3.35 24.56 25.72
C ALA A 71 -4.49 25.40 25.11
N GLY A 72 -4.55 25.52 23.78
CA GLY A 72 -5.65 26.22 23.11
C GLY A 72 -7.00 25.52 23.28
N TYR A 73 -7.04 24.19 23.30
CA TYR A 73 -8.28 23.43 23.49
C TYR A 73 -8.85 23.56 24.92
N PHE A 74 -7.98 23.59 25.93
CA PHE A 74 -8.39 23.70 27.34
C PHE A 74 -8.38 25.13 27.88
N ASP A 75 -8.01 26.12 27.06
CA ASP A 75 -7.74 27.50 27.48
C ASP A 75 -6.73 27.60 28.66
N ASP A 76 -5.69 26.78 28.59
CA ASP A 76 -4.67 26.67 29.64
C ASP A 76 -3.47 27.59 29.36
N ASP A 77 -3.54 28.81 29.88
CA ASP A 77 -2.46 29.81 29.76
C ASP A 77 -1.17 29.40 30.49
N PHE A 78 -1.26 28.60 31.54
CA PHE A 78 -0.09 28.12 32.27
C PHE A 78 0.72 27.16 31.39
N LEU A 79 0.05 26.18 30.77
CA LEU A 79 0.69 25.25 29.84
C LEU A 79 1.31 25.98 28.65
N ARG A 80 0.62 27.01 28.13
CA ARG A 80 1.11 27.82 27.00
C ARG A 80 2.46 28.47 27.31
N ARG A 81 2.64 28.98 28.53
CA ARG A 81 3.85 29.68 28.98
C ARG A 81 4.93 28.76 29.55
N THR A 82 4.59 27.55 29.96
CA THR A 82 5.54 26.58 30.53
C THR A 82 6.53 26.11 29.47
N ASP A 83 7.84 26.16 29.76
CA ASP A 83 8.86 25.56 28.91
C ASP A 83 8.91 24.05 29.16
N ILE A 84 8.59 23.26 28.13
CA ILE A 84 8.62 21.80 28.18
C ILE A 84 9.51 21.33 27.05
N THR A 85 10.54 20.56 27.39
CA THR A 85 11.56 20.08 26.44
C THR A 85 11.54 18.57 26.25
N GLU A 86 10.83 17.83 27.11
CA GLU A 86 10.74 16.36 27.08
C GLU A 86 9.29 15.88 26.93
N TRP A 87 9.10 14.82 26.11
CA TRP A 87 7.78 14.21 25.89
C TRP A 87 7.14 13.69 27.16
N ARG A 88 7.97 13.15 28.07
CA ARG A 88 7.51 12.64 29.37
C ARG A 88 6.85 13.74 30.18
N ASP A 89 7.45 14.92 30.23
CA ASP A 89 6.96 16.06 31.03
C ASP A 89 5.67 16.62 30.42
N LEU A 90 5.59 16.69 29.09
CA LEU A 90 4.35 17.07 28.40
C LEU A 90 3.23 16.08 28.74
N PHE A 91 3.46 14.79 28.55
CA PHE A 91 2.43 13.77 28.83
C PHE A 91 2.06 13.72 30.31
N GLU A 92 3.00 13.93 31.22
CA GLU A 92 2.72 14.05 32.65
C GLU A 92 1.81 15.24 32.95
N TYR A 93 2.04 16.40 32.32
CA TYR A 93 1.13 17.53 32.42
C TYR A 93 -0.26 17.20 31.86
N LEU A 94 -0.32 16.52 30.70
CA LEU A 94 -1.59 16.14 30.08
C LEU A 94 -2.45 15.24 30.98
N THR A 95 -1.87 14.42 31.86
CA THR A 95 -2.64 13.62 32.84
C THR A 95 -3.48 14.47 33.79
N LYS A 96 -3.10 15.74 34.01
CA LYS A 96 -3.78 16.65 34.95
C LYS A 96 -4.96 17.37 34.30
N ILE A 97 -4.88 17.63 33.00
CA ILE A 97 -5.87 18.45 32.29
C ILE A 97 -6.84 17.64 31.42
N LEU A 98 -6.42 16.47 30.94
CA LEU A 98 -7.28 15.65 30.10
C LEU A 98 -8.43 15.07 30.94
N PRO A 99 -9.68 15.11 30.42
CA PRO A 99 -10.83 14.66 31.18
C PRO A 99 -10.91 13.13 31.21
N SER A 100 -10.86 12.55 32.40
CA SER A 100 -10.94 11.09 32.55
C SER A 100 -12.32 10.52 32.21
N LYS A 101 -13.40 11.26 32.47
CA LYS A 101 -14.80 10.80 32.31
C LYS A 101 -15.51 11.31 31.05
N LYS A 102 -14.92 12.25 30.30
CA LYS A 102 -15.52 12.81 29.07
C LYS A 102 -14.93 12.09 27.87
N LYS A 103 -15.80 11.64 26.93
CA LYS A 103 -15.34 11.11 25.64
C LYS A 103 -14.84 12.27 24.79
N ILE A 104 -13.55 12.27 24.48
CA ILE A 104 -12.93 13.15 23.48
C ILE A 104 -11.97 12.32 22.63
N TYR A 105 -11.69 12.76 21.41
CA TYR A 105 -10.55 12.23 20.68
C TYR A 105 -9.25 12.96 21.06
N PHE A 106 -8.14 12.24 21.08
CA PHE A 106 -6.81 12.82 21.09
C PHE A 106 -6.00 12.19 19.97
N VAL A 107 -5.82 12.93 18.88
CA VAL A 107 -5.24 12.42 17.64
C VAL A 107 -3.90 13.09 17.35
N ILE A 108 -2.89 12.25 17.11
CA ILE A 108 -1.58 12.65 16.61
C ILE A 108 -1.37 12.03 15.23
N ASP A 109 -1.64 12.81 14.19
CA ASP A 109 -1.39 12.44 12.80
C ASP A 109 0.10 12.55 12.47
N GLU A 110 0.59 11.65 11.62
CA GLU A 110 2.01 11.57 11.25
C GLU A 110 2.99 11.44 12.44
N PHE A 111 2.56 10.73 13.49
CA PHE A 111 3.36 10.33 14.67
C PHE A 111 4.70 9.69 14.30
N SER A 112 4.81 9.08 13.11
CA SER A 112 6.09 8.61 12.57
C SER A 112 7.19 9.67 12.53
N TYR A 113 6.86 10.95 12.30
CA TYR A 113 7.85 12.04 12.36
C TYR A 113 8.31 12.35 13.79
N ILE A 114 7.48 12.11 14.79
CA ILE A 114 7.90 12.24 16.19
C ILE A 114 8.88 11.13 16.54
N ILE A 115 8.56 9.88 16.19
CA ILE A 115 9.46 8.73 16.42
C ILE A 115 10.80 8.93 15.70
N LYS A 116 10.77 9.44 14.46
CA LYS A 116 11.96 9.68 13.64
C LYS A 116 12.91 10.68 14.32
N ASN A 117 12.36 11.74 14.90
CA ASN A 117 13.14 12.82 15.50
C ASN A 117 13.52 12.58 16.97
N ASP A 118 12.71 11.83 17.72
CA ASP A 118 13.03 11.36 19.07
C ASP A 118 12.31 10.07 19.45
N SER A 119 13.05 8.95 19.48
CA SER A 119 12.50 7.64 19.84
C SER A 119 12.05 7.52 21.30
N ALA A 120 12.49 8.43 22.20
CA ALA A 120 12.09 8.41 23.61
C ALA A 120 10.58 8.62 23.81
N VAL A 121 9.89 9.20 22.82
CA VAL A 121 8.43 9.37 22.83
C VAL A 121 7.68 8.04 23.01
N ILE A 122 8.24 6.91 22.55
CA ILE A 122 7.60 5.59 22.66
C ILE A 122 7.46 5.19 24.13
N SER A 123 8.55 5.31 24.90
CA SER A 123 8.53 5.00 26.34
C SER A 123 7.69 6.00 27.13
N ALA A 124 7.74 7.29 26.75
CA ALA A 124 6.90 8.31 27.37
C ALA A 124 5.40 8.02 27.14
N LEU A 125 5.02 7.65 25.91
CA LEU A 125 3.66 7.30 25.55
C LEU A 125 3.19 6.00 26.22
N GLN A 126 4.08 5.01 26.33
CA GLN A 126 3.80 3.78 27.07
C GLN A 126 3.41 4.10 28.52
N LYS A 127 4.22 4.91 29.23
CA LYS A 127 3.93 5.34 30.60
C LYS A 127 2.60 6.10 30.65
N PHE A 128 2.40 7.05 29.73
CA PHE A 128 1.17 7.85 29.67
C PHE A 128 -0.10 6.99 29.49
N TRP A 129 -0.01 5.94 28.67
CA TRP A 129 -1.10 4.98 28.52
C TRP A 129 -1.36 4.19 29.79
N ASP A 130 -0.30 3.60 30.36
CA ASP A 130 -0.40 2.70 31.52
C ASP A 130 -0.88 3.42 32.78
N THR A 131 -0.44 4.66 33.01
CA THR A 131 -0.76 5.39 34.23
C THR A 131 -2.04 6.21 34.13
N PHE A 132 -2.46 6.59 32.92
CA PHE A 132 -3.58 7.51 32.72
C PHE A 132 -4.57 7.05 31.66
N LEU A 133 -4.21 7.07 30.37
CA LEU A 133 -5.21 6.95 29.29
C LEU A 133 -6.06 5.69 29.40
N SER A 134 -5.46 4.55 29.77
CA SER A 134 -6.16 3.26 29.92
C SER A 134 -7.33 3.29 30.90
N ASN A 135 -7.35 4.24 31.85
CA ASN A 135 -8.41 4.42 32.85
C ASN A 135 -9.36 5.59 32.51
N THR A 136 -9.40 6.05 31.25
CA THR A 136 -10.23 7.16 30.79
C THR A 136 -11.26 6.74 29.75
N LYS A 137 -12.06 7.70 29.26
CA LYS A 137 -12.90 7.55 28.07
C LYS A 137 -12.27 8.09 26.79
N ILE A 138 -10.98 8.45 26.82
CA ILE A 138 -10.31 9.11 25.69
C ILE A 138 -10.12 8.12 24.53
N PHE A 139 -10.45 8.59 23.33
CA PHE A 139 -10.13 7.89 22.08
C PHE A 139 -8.79 8.41 21.58
N PHE A 140 -7.72 7.69 21.90
CA PHE A 140 -6.37 8.04 21.47
C PHE A 140 -6.06 7.42 20.11
N LEU A 141 -5.63 8.24 19.15
CA LEU A 141 -5.28 7.77 17.81
C LEU A 141 -3.93 8.32 17.39
N ILE A 142 -3.05 7.44 16.91
CA ILE A 142 -1.84 7.85 16.21
C ILE A 142 -1.87 7.36 14.77
N SER A 143 -1.29 8.13 13.86
CA SER A 143 -1.11 7.73 12.47
C SER A 143 0.35 7.86 12.03
N GLY A 144 0.77 7.17 10.97
CA GLY A 144 2.10 7.41 10.38
C GLY A 144 2.21 7.00 8.92
N SER A 145 2.88 7.84 8.11
CA SER A 145 3.18 7.54 6.70
C SER A 145 4.47 6.77 6.48
N LEU A 146 5.45 6.88 7.40
CA LEU A 146 6.69 6.11 7.36
C LEU A 146 6.39 4.69 7.84
N PHE A 147 5.89 3.86 6.91
CA PHE A 147 5.32 2.57 7.26
C PHE A 147 6.38 1.64 7.86
N GLY A 148 7.63 1.70 7.39
CA GLY A 148 8.71 0.91 7.98
C GLY A 148 8.95 1.23 9.45
N LEU A 149 9.01 2.52 9.78
CA LEU A 149 9.23 2.97 11.15
C LEU A 149 8.06 2.62 12.07
N MET A 150 6.82 2.82 11.60
CA MET A 150 5.62 2.44 12.35
C MET A 150 5.55 0.91 12.57
N SER A 151 5.86 0.13 11.54
CA SER A 151 5.87 -1.33 11.63
C SER A 151 6.89 -1.82 12.66
N GLU A 152 8.07 -1.20 12.71
CA GLU A 152 9.15 -1.60 13.63
C GLU A 152 8.89 -1.10 15.07
N ARG A 153 8.50 0.16 15.23
CA ARG A 153 8.50 0.85 16.54
C ARG A 153 7.15 0.86 17.24
N VAL A 154 6.05 0.63 16.52
CA VAL A 154 4.69 0.69 17.08
C VAL A 154 3.98 -0.66 16.97
N LEU A 155 4.02 -1.30 15.79
CA LEU A 155 3.25 -2.51 15.52
C LEU A 155 3.97 -3.82 15.86
N SER A 156 5.30 -3.80 15.93
CA SER A 156 6.13 -4.97 16.25
C SER A 156 5.81 -5.54 17.62
N SER A 157 5.88 -6.87 17.78
CA SER A 157 5.75 -7.53 19.09
C SER A 157 6.82 -7.11 20.09
N ALA A 158 7.96 -6.61 19.61
CA ALA A 158 9.02 -6.05 20.45
C ALA A 158 8.75 -4.59 20.87
N SER A 159 7.73 -3.93 20.31
CA SER A 159 7.39 -2.55 20.67
C SER A 159 6.83 -2.47 22.09
N PRO A 160 7.25 -1.48 22.90
CA PRO A 160 6.59 -1.18 24.17
C PRO A 160 5.09 -0.87 24.05
N LEU A 161 4.59 -0.53 22.85
CA LEU A 161 3.18 -0.22 22.60
C LEU A 161 2.34 -1.45 22.17
N TYR A 162 2.95 -2.62 21.95
CA TYR A 162 2.28 -3.75 21.30
C TYR A 162 0.97 -4.17 21.98
N GLY A 163 1.01 -4.40 23.30
CA GLY A 163 -0.15 -4.86 24.08
C GLY A 163 -1.13 -3.76 24.50
N ARG A 164 -0.92 -2.51 24.06
CA ARG A 164 -1.69 -1.34 24.54
C ARG A 164 -2.68 -0.84 23.51
N ARG A 165 -2.39 -1.04 22.22
CA ARG A 165 -3.32 -0.69 21.15
C ARG A 165 -4.56 -1.59 21.22
N THR A 166 -5.73 -1.00 21.16
CA THR A 166 -7.01 -1.71 21.09
C THR A 166 -7.37 -2.06 19.65
N ARG A 167 -6.80 -1.34 18.69
CA ARG A 167 -6.97 -1.58 17.26
C ARG A 167 -5.78 -1.05 16.46
N ASP A 168 -5.46 -1.73 15.37
CA ASP A 168 -4.65 -1.16 14.30
C ASP A 168 -5.34 -1.31 12.94
N LEU A 169 -5.12 -0.34 12.06
CA LEU A 169 -5.65 -0.30 10.70
C LEU A 169 -4.49 -0.05 9.74
N LEU A 170 -4.28 -0.97 8.79
CA LEU A 170 -3.39 -0.77 7.66
C LEU A 170 -4.19 -0.26 6.46
N ILE A 171 -4.02 1.02 6.13
CA ILE A 171 -4.65 1.64 4.96
C ILE A 171 -3.84 1.30 3.72
N THR A 172 -4.45 0.55 2.80
CA THR A 172 -3.88 0.14 1.52
C THR A 172 -4.43 0.98 0.36
N PRO A 173 -3.86 0.89 -0.86
CA PRO A 173 -4.50 1.46 -2.04
C PRO A 173 -5.97 1.04 -2.17
N LEU A 174 -6.78 1.92 -2.75
CA LEU A 174 -8.16 1.63 -3.12
C LEU A 174 -8.23 0.41 -4.02
N THR A 175 -9.33 -0.32 -3.95
CA THR A 175 -9.58 -1.42 -4.89
C THR A 175 -9.68 -0.87 -6.32
N PHE A 176 -9.48 -1.73 -7.32
CA PHE A 176 -9.71 -1.35 -8.71
C PHE A 176 -11.12 -0.79 -8.90
N LYS A 177 -12.13 -1.43 -8.32
CA LYS A 177 -13.54 -1.00 -8.42
C LYS A 177 -13.74 0.43 -7.90
N ASP A 178 -13.20 0.75 -6.72
CA ASP A 178 -13.39 2.07 -6.11
C ASP A 178 -12.55 3.13 -6.82
N SER A 179 -11.39 2.74 -7.36
CA SER A 179 -10.53 3.63 -8.16
C SER A 179 -11.22 4.12 -9.43
N LEU A 180 -12.07 3.29 -10.07
CA LEU A 180 -12.83 3.69 -11.25
C LEU A 180 -13.77 4.89 -11.01
N GLY A 181 -14.21 5.08 -9.75
CA GLY A 181 -15.06 6.19 -9.34
C GLY A 181 -14.36 7.54 -9.31
N PHE A 182 -13.02 7.56 -9.30
CA PHE A 182 -12.22 8.79 -9.35
C PHE A 182 -11.96 9.27 -10.78
N LEU A 183 -12.04 8.36 -11.75
CA LEU A 183 -11.62 8.62 -13.12
C LEU A 183 -12.81 9.10 -13.96
N ASP A 184 -12.65 10.22 -14.66
CA ASP A 184 -13.65 10.77 -15.59
C ASP A 184 -13.21 10.56 -17.06
N MET A 185 -13.16 9.29 -17.45
CA MET A 185 -12.68 8.80 -18.75
C MET A 185 -13.54 7.63 -19.24
N PRO A 186 -13.51 7.26 -20.54
CA PRO A 186 -14.10 6.01 -21.03
C PRO A 186 -13.57 4.79 -20.27
N PHE A 187 -14.40 3.76 -20.09
CA PHE A 187 -14.09 2.60 -19.23
C PHE A 187 -12.75 1.93 -19.53
N ILE A 188 -12.40 1.76 -20.81
CA ILE A 188 -11.13 1.16 -21.21
C ILE A 188 -9.92 2.02 -20.82
N GLU A 189 -10.06 3.34 -20.91
CA GLU A 189 -9.02 4.30 -20.51
C GLU A 189 -8.88 4.32 -18.98
N LYS A 190 -9.98 4.14 -18.23
CA LYS A 190 -9.93 3.95 -16.78
C LYS A 190 -9.10 2.71 -16.40
N ILE A 191 -9.34 1.57 -17.08
CA ILE A 191 -8.58 0.33 -16.84
C ILE A 191 -7.08 0.56 -17.08
N LYS A 192 -6.71 1.14 -18.23
CA LYS A 192 -5.31 1.45 -18.56
C LYS A 192 -4.66 2.35 -17.53
N THR A 193 -5.34 3.42 -17.12
CA THR A 193 -4.85 4.36 -16.11
C THR A 193 -4.62 3.63 -14.78
N CYS A 194 -5.61 2.89 -14.26
CA CYS A 194 -5.45 2.11 -13.03
C CYS A 194 -4.31 1.08 -13.13
N MET A 195 -4.07 0.45 -14.28
CA MET A 195 -2.93 -0.48 -14.47
C MET A 195 -1.56 0.22 -14.50
N GLY A 196 -1.53 1.54 -14.67
CA GLY A 196 -0.31 2.36 -14.60
C GLY A 196 -0.06 3.00 -13.23
N ILE A 197 -1.10 3.38 -12.48
CA ILE A 197 -0.94 4.12 -11.20
C ILE A 197 -1.50 3.43 -9.96
N GLY A 198 -2.26 2.35 -10.13
CA GLY A 198 -2.92 1.64 -9.05
C GLY A 198 -4.03 2.46 -8.39
N GLY A 199 -4.38 2.10 -7.15
CA GLY A 199 -5.45 2.72 -6.38
C GLY A 199 -5.01 3.77 -5.37
N VAL A 200 -3.89 4.47 -5.57
CA VAL A 200 -3.45 5.51 -4.63
C VAL A 200 -4.31 6.77 -4.85
N PRO A 201 -5.10 7.23 -3.85
CA PRO A 201 -6.04 8.34 -4.03
C PRO A 201 -5.43 9.61 -4.63
N GLU A 202 -4.28 10.05 -4.13
CA GLU A 202 -3.60 11.25 -4.66
C GLU A 202 -3.24 11.09 -6.15
N TYR A 203 -2.84 9.89 -6.58
CA TYR A 203 -2.48 9.64 -7.97
C TYR A 203 -3.71 9.66 -8.87
N LEU A 204 -4.80 9.07 -8.40
CA LEU A 204 -6.10 9.11 -9.08
C LEU A 204 -6.62 10.56 -9.21
N LEU A 205 -6.38 11.42 -8.22
CA LEU A 205 -6.77 12.83 -8.32
C LEU A 205 -6.01 13.59 -9.42
N LYS A 206 -4.76 13.22 -9.71
CA LYS A 206 -3.99 13.82 -10.81
C LYS A 206 -4.55 13.50 -12.20
N THR A 207 -5.40 12.49 -12.32
CA THR A 207 -6.00 12.16 -13.62
C THR A 207 -7.18 13.07 -13.97
N GLY A 208 -7.68 13.87 -13.02
CA GLY A 208 -8.94 14.63 -13.18
C GLY A 208 -8.94 15.64 -14.33
N SER A 209 -7.76 16.09 -14.79
CA SER A 209 -7.58 16.97 -15.94
C SER A 209 -7.49 16.25 -17.29
N TYR A 210 -7.57 14.92 -17.31
CA TYR A 210 -7.32 14.12 -18.50
C TYR A 210 -8.54 13.27 -18.89
N LYS A 211 -8.78 13.12 -20.20
CA LYS A 211 -9.88 12.31 -20.75
C LYS A 211 -9.45 10.98 -21.38
N ASN A 212 -8.13 10.76 -21.52
CA ASN A 212 -7.55 9.50 -21.98
C ASN A 212 -6.24 9.20 -21.24
N SER A 213 -5.87 7.92 -21.15
CA SER A 213 -4.71 7.47 -20.40
C SER A 213 -3.39 7.88 -21.06
N LYS A 214 -3.36 7.95 -22.40
CA LYS A 214 -2.15 8.30 -23.15
C LYS A 214 -1.68 9.71 -22.84
N SER A 215 -2.57 10.71 -22.90
CA SER A 215 -2.23 12.09 -22.57
C SER A 215 -1.82 12.23 -21.11
N PHE A 216 -2.48 11.51 -20.19
CA PHE A 216 -2.08 11.46 -18.79
C PHE A 216 -0.64 10.94 -18.61
N PHE A 217 -0.31 9.77 -19.18
CA PHE A 217 1.04 9.22 -19.05
C PHE A 217 2.10 10.12 -19.71
N VAL A 218 1.83 10.67 -20.89
CA VAL A 218 2.78 11.57 -21.56
C VAL A 218 3.08 12.80 -20.71
N ASN A 219 2.04 13.47 -20.20
CA ASN A 219 2.21 14.72 -19.47
C ASN A 219 2.73 14.53 -18.04
N GLU A 220 2.40 13.42 -17.38
CA GLU A 220 2.73 13.25 -15.96
C GLU A 220 3.93 12.32 -15.70
N PHE A 221 4.24 11.39 -16.61
CA PHE A 221 5.36 10.45 -16.50
C PHE A 221 6.51 10.75 -17.48
N PHE A 222 6.20 11.10 -18.73
CA PHE A 222 7.18 11.34 -19.80
C PHE A 222 7.49 12.82 -20.02
N ASN A 223 7.31 13.62 -18.97
CA ASN A 223 7.66 15.02 -18.91
C ASN A 223 8.50 15.23 -17.65
N LYS A 224 9.66 15.89 -17.76
CA LYS A 224 10.53 16.18 -16.61
C LYS A 224 9.86 17.04 -15.53
N ASN A 225 8.85 17.82 -15.91
CA ASN A 225 8.03 18.62 -15.02
C ASN A 225 6.73 17.91 -14.58
N GLY A 226 6.48 16.69 -15.08
CA GLY A 226 5.33 15.88 -14.71
C GLY A 226 5.42 15.39 -13.28
N TYR A 227 4.25 15.19 -12.64
CA TYR A 227 4.18 14.86 -11.23
C TYR A 227 4.91 13.57 -10.87
N PHE A 228 4.83 12.55 -11.72
CA PHE A 228 5.34 11.21 -11.44
C PHE A 228 6.82 11.04 -11.80
N TYR A 229 7.42 11.99 -12.52
CA TYR A 229 8.79 11.83 -13.03
C TYR A 229 9.82 11.61 -11.91
N ARG A 230 9.78 12.43 -10.86
CA ARG A 230 10.69 12.35 -9.70
C ARG A 230 10.13 11.59 -8.49
N GLU A 231 8.86 11.21 -8.58
CA GLU A 231 8.09 10.71 -7.45
C GLU A 231 8.67 9.45 -6.76
N PRO A 232 9.15 8.41 -7.47
CA PRO A 232 9.66 7.22 -6.78
C PRO A 232 10.89 7.51 -5.93
N TYR A 233 11.74 8.45 -6.37
CA TYR A 233 12.91 8.84 -5.60
C TYR A 233 12.52 9.50 -4.27
N PHE A 234 11.53 10.39 -4.28
CA PHE A 234 11.03 11.04 -3.05
C PHE A 234 10.38 10.05 -2.09
N LEU A 235 9.65 9.06 -2.59
CA LEU A 235 9.04 8.04 -1.73
C LEU A 235 10.08 7.11 -1.12
N LEU A 236 11.03 6.63 -1.92
CA LEU A 236 12.09 5.75 -1.44
C LEU A 236 13.01 6.48 -0.46
N SER A 237 13.30 7.76 -0.67
CA SER A 237 14.16 8.55 0.23
C SER A 237 13.57 8.79 1.61
N GLN A 238 12.25 8.68 1.75
CA GLN A 238 11.58 8.78 3.03
C GLN A 238 11.57 7.45 3.79
N GLU A 239 11.51 6.32 3.08
CA GLU A 239 11.44 4.99 3.70
C GLU A 239 12.82 4.34 3.94
N PHE A 240 13.82 4.68 3.12
CA PHE A 240 15.11 3.99 3.11
C PHE A 240 16.30 4.94 3.22
N LYS A 241 17.31 4.53 4.00
CA LYS A 241 18.62 5.20 4.02
C LYS A 241 19.46 4.85 2.78
N GLU A 242 19.50 3.58 2.40
CA GLU A 242 20.31 3.05 1.30
C GLU A 242 19.57 3.10 -0.05
N ILE A 243 19.10 4.28 -0.43
CA ILE A 243 18.20 4.46 -1.58
C ILE A 243 18.77 3.83 -2.85
N LYS A 244 20.07 4.02 -3.12
CA LYS A 244 20.73 3.51 -4.33
C LYS A 244 20.55 2.00 -4.49
N THR A 245 20.76 1.22 -3.42
CA THR A 245 20.66 -0.23 -3.44
C THR A 245 19.22 -0.68 -3.70
N TYR A 246 18.25 -0.15 -2.96
CA TYR A 246 16.83 -0.47 -3.18
C TYR A 246 16.36 -0.09 -4.59
N PHE A 247 16.81 1.06 -5.10
CA PHE A 247 16.50 1.53 -6.43
C PHE A 247 17.05 0.59 -7.51
N THR A 248 18.30 0.13 -7.37
CA THR A 248 18.92 -0.83 -8.28
C THR A 248 18.21 -2.19 -8.25
N ILE A 249 17.77 -2.65 -7.07
CA ILE A 249 17.02 -3.90 -6.93
C ILE A 249 15.66 -3.82 -7.63
N LEU A 250 14.92 -2.73 -7.44
CA LEU A 250 13.65 -2.51 -8.13
C LEU A 250 13.86 -2.45 -9.65
N ASN A 251 14.91 -1.76 -10.12
CA ASN A 251 15.25 -1.74 -11.53
C ASN A 251 15.59 -3.15 -12.07
N ALA A 252 16.36 -3.94 -11.32
CA ALA A 252 16.69 -5.32 -11.70
C ALA A 252 15.43 -6.16 -11.94
N VAL A 253 14.46 -6.06 -11.03
CA VAL A 253 13.18 -6.76 -11.11
C VAL A 253 12.36 -6.28 -12.30
N ALA A 254 12.27 -4.96 -12.53
CA ALA A 254 11.59 -4.41 -13.70
C ALA A 254 12.22 -4.87 -15.03
N TYR A 255 13.55 -5.02 -15.06
CA TYR A 255 14.28 -5.53 -16.22
C TYR A 255 14.10 -7.04 -16.46
N GLY A 256 13.38 -7.74 -15.59
CA GLY A 256 13.06 -9.16 -15.72
C GLY A 256 13.94 -10.11 -14.91
N ASN A 257 14.83 -9.59 -14.05
CA ASN A 257 15.57 -10.44 -13.10
C ASN A 257 14.62 -10.81 -11.96
N THR A 258 14.16 -12.06 -11.94
CA THR A 258 13.10 -12.47 -11.03
C THR A 258 13.57 -13.42 -9.94
N LYS A 259 14.78 -13.98 -10.05
CA LYS A 259 15.36 -14.84 -9.01
C LYS A 259 16.37 -14.07 -8.14
N PRO A 260 16.53 -14.41 -6.85
CA PRO A 260 17.48 -13.74 -5.96
C PRO A 260 18.89 -13.63 -6.51
N THR A 261 19.41 -14.68 -7.17
CA THR A 261 20.74 -14.70 -7.78
C THR A 261 20.85 -13.73 -8.96
N GLU A 262 19.83 -13.67 -9.82
CA GLU A 262 19.77 -12.77 -10.97
C GLU A 262 19.73 -11.31 -10.50
N ILE A 263 18.89 -11.04 -9.48
CA ILE A 263 18.75 -9.72 -8.87
C ILE A 263 20.06 -9.29 -8.20
N ALA A 264 20.69 -10.17 -7.43
CA ALA A 264 21.94 -9.88 -6.74
C ALA A 264 23.07 -9.55 -7.73
N ASN A 265 23.22 -10.36 -8.78
CA ASN A 265 24.21 -10.12 -9.83
C ASN A 265 23.98 -8.78 -10.54
N PHE A 266 22.73 -8.45 -10.89
CA PHE A 266 22.39 -7.17 -11.49
C PHE A 266 22.70 -6.00 -10.54
N ALA A 267 22.46 -6.17 -9.24
CA ALA A 267 22.69 -5.16 -8.22
C ALA A 267 24.16 -5.02 -7.79
N GLY A 268 25.06 -5.89 -8.27
CA GLY A 268 26.46 -5.93 -7.83
C GLY A 268 26.60 -6.38 -6.36
N LEU A 269 25.67 -7.19 -5.87
CA LEU A 269 25.64 -7.72 -4.50
C LEU A 269 25.86 -9.23 -4.49
N ASN A 270 26.32 -9.75 -3.36
CA ASN A 270 26.32 -11.20 -3.15
C ASN A 270 24.89 -11.71 -2.87
N THR A 271 24.59 -12.95 -3.26
CA THR A 271 23.24 -13.53 -3.07
C THR A 271 22.78 -13.57 -1.60
N ARG A 272 23.69 -13.62 -0.61
CA ARG A 272 23.27 -13.57 0.80
C ARG A 272 22.85 -12.16 1.24
N GLU A 273 23.51 -11.14 0.70
CA GLU A 273 23.27 -9.73 1.04
C GLU A 273 21.94 -9.22 0.50
N ILE A 274 21.40 -9.85 -0.55
CA ILE A 274 20.13 -9.42 -1.17
C ILE A 274 18.89 -9.69 -0.30
N TYR A 275 18.92 -10.73 0.55
CA TYR A 275 17.73 -11.18 1.28
C TYR A 275 17.15 -10.12 2.22
N PRO A 276 17.94 -9.42 3.05
CA PRO A 276 17.42 -8.31 3.87
C PRO A 276 16.72 -7.22 3.05
N TYR A 277 17.25 -6.86 1.87
CA TYR A 277 16.62 -5.87 0.99
C TYR A 277 15.30 -6.38 0.42
N LEU A 278 15.25 -7.63 -0.04
CA LEU A 278 14.03 -8.24 -0.56
C LEU A 278 12.96 -8.34 0.54
N GLU A 279 13.33 -8.74 1.75
CA GLU A 279 12.42 -8.80 2.90
C GLU A 279 11.86 -7.42 3.25
N ASN A 280 12.70 -6.37 3.27
CA ASN A 280 12.25 -5.00 3.51
C ASN A 280 11.30 -4.51 2.41
N LEU A 281 11.62 -4.76 1.13
CA LEU A 281 10.75 -4.38 0.00
C LEU A 281 9.42 -5.15 0.01
N ILE A 282 9.41 -6.43 0.42
CA ILE A 282 8.19 -7.22 0.62
C ILE A 282 7.38 -6.64 1.78
N ARG A 283 8.02 -6.41 2.92
CA ARG A 283 7.37 -5.88 4.12
C ARG A 283 6.68 -4.56 3.86
N LEU A 284 7.31 -3.66 3.09
CA LEU A 284 6.74 -2.36 2.72
C LEU A 284 5.81 -2.42 1.49
N GLY A 285 5.65 -3.60 0.88
CA GLY A 285 4.71 -3.84 -0.22
C GLY A 285 5.15 -3.28 -1.57
N PHE A 286 6.45 -3.02 -1.78
CA PHE A 286 6.99 -2.63 -3.08
C PHE A 286 7.11 -3.83 -4.02
N ILE A 287 7.55 -4.97 -3.50
CA ILE A 287 7.67 -6.23 -4.26
C ILE A 287 6.87 -7.34 -3.59
N GLU A 288 6.64 -8.42 -4.33
CA GLU A 288 6.08 -9.66 -3.82
C GLU A 288 6.87 -10.86 -4.31
N ARG A 289 6.88 -11.92 -3.50
CA ARG A 289 7.43 -13.23 -3.87
C ARG A 289 6.29 -14.14 -4.27
N VAL A 290 6.30 -14.60 -5.51
CA VAL A 290 5.30 -15.50 -6.08
C VAL A 290 5.90 -16.90 -6.21
N THR A 291 5.12 -17.91 -5.85
CA THR A 291 5.44 -19.33 -6.04
C THR A 291 4.33 -19.98 -6.85
N PRO A 292 4.60 -21.09 -7.57
CA PRO A 292 3.54 -21.81 -8.27
C PRO A 292 2.50 -22.27 -7.25
N ILE A 293 1.22 -22.32 -7.62
CA ILE A 293 0.13 -22.68 -6.71
C ILE A 293 0.31 -24.07 -6.05
N PHE A 294 0.95 -25.00 -6.77
CA PHE A 294 1.31 -26.35 -6.29
C PHE A 294 2.80 -26.50 -5.95
N GLY A 295 3.55 -25.39 -5.88
CA GLY A 295 4.94 -25.40 -5.46
C GLY A 295 5.09 -25.83 -4.00
N LYS A 296 6.11 -26.64 -3.69
CA LYS A 296 6.48 -26.96 -2.30
C LYS A 296 6.86 -25.68 -1.56
N ARG A 297 6.68 -25.60 -0.23
CA ARG A 297 7.05 -24.41 0.58
C ARG A 297 8.51 -23.90 0.35
N LYS A 298 9.43 -24.77 -0.06
CA LYS A 298 10.83 -24.45 -0.39
C LYS A 298 11.10 -24.13 -1.87
N SER A 299 10.08 -24.07 -2.72
CA SER A 299 10.27 -23.76 -4.15
C SER A 299 10.93 -22.39 -4.31
N ALA A 300 11.89 -22.29 -5.23
CA ALA A 300 12.47 -21.01 -5.64
C ALA A 300 11.33 -20.11 -6.13
N GLY A 301 11.01 -19.09 -5.33
CA GLY A 301 10.00 -18.11 -5.68
C GLY A 301 10.61 -17.06 -6.58
N ILE A 302 9.78 -16.43 -7.39
CA ILE A 302 10.14 -15.32 -8.25
C ILE A 302 9.61 -14.02 -7.67
N TYR A 303 10.33 -12.93 -7.90
CA TYR A 303 10.03 -11.62 -7.35
C TYR A 303 9.47 -10.72 -8.44
N PHE A 304 8.40 -9.98 -8.11
CA PHE A 304 7.77 -9.00 -8.98
C PHE A 304 7.54 -7.70 -8.23
N ILE A 305 7.54 -6.57 -8.94
CA ILE A 305 7.10 -5.30 -8.37
C ILE A 305 5.59 -5.35 -8.17
N LYS A 306 5.18 -5.31 -6.90
CA LYS A 306 3.78 -5.34 -6.48
C LYS A 306 3.13 -3.96 -6.62
N ASP A 307 3.89 -2.92 -6.29
CA ASP A 307 3.40 -1.54 -6.38
C ASP A 307 3.17 -1.14 -7.83
N VAL A 308 1.95 -0.68 -8.13
CA VAL A 308 1.55 -0.50 -9.51
C VAL A 308 2.29 0.65 -10.19
N PHE A 309 2.43 1.74 -9.46
CA PHE A 309 3.08 2.96 -9.90
C PHE A 309 4.58 2.75 -10.10
N PHE A 310 5.25 2.09 -9.15
CA PHE A 310 6.67 1.80 -9.24
C PHE A 310 6.99 0.91 -10.44
N ASP A 311 6.20 -0.15 -10.64
CA ASP A 311 6.39 -1.08 -11.76
C ASP A 311 6.27 -0.34 -13.10
N PHE A 312 5.24 0.49 -13.27
CA PHE A 312 5.11 1.32 -14.48
C PHE A 312 6.31 2.25 -14.65
N TRP A 313 6.68 2.97 -13.59
CA TRP A 313 7.74 3.95 -13.66
C TRP A 313 9.10 3.32 -14.01
N PHE A 314 9.46 2.17 -13.43
CA PHE A 314 10.72 1.49 -13.75
C PHE A 314 10.73 0.90 -15.16
N ASN A 315 9.61 0.38 -15.65
CA ASN A 315 9.52 -0.18 -17.01
C ASN A 315 9.54 0.91 -18.11
N PHE A 316 9.01 2.11 -17.82
CA PHE A 316 8.74 3.11 -18.86
C PHE A 316 9.49 4.43 -18.69
N VAL A 317 9.69 4.91 -17.47
CA VAL A 317 10.34 6.21 -17.23
C VAL A 317 11.84 6.03 -17.04
N TYR A 318 12.26 5.09 -16.19
CA TYR A 318 13.67 4.95 -15.82
C TYR A 318 14.61 4.80 -17.03
N GLY A 319 14.31 3.86 -17.93
CA GLY A 319 15.11 3.61 -19.12
C GLY A 319 15.05 4.70 -20.19
N ASN A 320 14.07 5.61 -20.11
CA ASN A 320 13.87 6.69 -21.08
C ASN A 320 14.21 8.08 -20.52
N ARG A 321 14.81 8.16 -19.33
CA ARG A 321 15.10 9.44 -18.64
C ARG A 321 15.85 10.44 -19.52
N GLU A 322 16.92 10.00 -20.20
CA GLU A 322 17.70 10.91 -21.05
C GLU A 322 16.84 11.54 -22.16
N SER A 323 16.01 10.73 -22.83
CA SER A 323 15.10 11.20 -23.86
C SER A 323 14.02 12.12 -23.28
N ILE A 324 13.49 11.81 -22.09
CA ILE A 324 12.51 12.66 -21.38
C ILE A 324 13.12 14.02 -21.02
N GLU A 325 14.37 14.07 -20.55
CA GLU A 325 15.07 15.33 -20.21
C GLU A 325 15.24 16.25 -21.43
N LYS A 326 15.46 15.65 -22.60
CA LYS A 326 15.53 16.32 -23.91
C LYS A 326 14.15 16.68 -24.48
N ASN A 327 13.06 16.36 -23.79
CA ASN A 327 11.67 16.48 -24.25
C ASN A 327 11.35 15.63 -25.50
N GLU A 328 12.09 14.55 -25.71
CA GLU A 328 11.92 13.60 -26.81
C GLU A 328 11.27 12.28 -26.35
N GLY A 329 10.96 12.18 -25.05
CA GLY A 329 10.41 10.99 -24.42
C GLY A 329 9.11 10.54 -25.10
N LYS A 330 9.10 9.31 -25.60
CA LYS A 330 7.93 8.70 -26.25
C LYS A 330 7.55 7.40 -25.55
N ILE A 331 6.25 7.14 -25.53
CA ILE A 331 5.71 5.87 -25.06
C ILE A 331 5.73 4.89 -26.22
N ASP A 332 6.47 3.80 -26.07
CA ASP A 332 6.41 2.66 -26.96
C ASP A 332 5.10 1.90 -26.73
N GLU A 333 4.13 2.09 -27.62
CA GLU A 333 2.80 1.49 -27.54
C GLU A 333 2.84 -0.05 -27.52
N SER A 334 3.83 -0.67 -28.17
CA SER A 334 3.97 -2.12 -28.21
C SER A 334 4.39 -2.68 -26.85
N LYS A 335 5.36 -2.02 -26.21
CA LYS A 335 5.78 -2.32 -24.83
C LYS A 335 4.66 -2.02 -23.84
N LEU A 336 3.94 -0.91 -24.04
CA LEU A 336 2.81 -0.54 -23.20
C LEU A 336 1.70 -1.59 -23.25
N ASN A 337 1.34 -2.09 -24.44
CA ASN A 337 0.34 -3.13 -24.59
C ASN A 337 0.77 -4.46 -23.94
N THR A 338 2.05 -4.83 -24.08
CA THR A 338 2.63 -6.01 -23.43
C THR A 338 2.60 -5.90 -21.90
N TYR A 339 2.95 -4.73 -21.36
CA TYR A 339 2.86 -4.44 -19.93
C TYR A 339 1.41 -4.54 -19.44
N PHE A 340 0.46 -3.93 -20.15
CA PHE A 340 -0.95 -4.01 -19.79
C PHE A 340 -1.50 -5.45 -19.84
N GLY A 341 -0.99 -6.32 -20.71
CA GLY A 341 -1.28 -7.76 -20.65
C GLY A 341 -0.96 -8.38 -19.30
N LYS A 342 0.28 -8.20 -18.83
CA LYS A 342 0.72 -8.71 -17.51
C LYS A 342 -0.07 -8.10 -16.35
N ARG A 343 -0.41 -6.81 -16.44
CA ARG A 343 -1.22 -6.14 -15.40
C ARG A 343 -2.67 -6.56 -15.42
N PHE A 344 -3.23 -6.83 -16.59
CA PHE A 344 -4.57 -7.36 -16.75
C PHE A 344 -4.68 -8.76 -16.14
N GLU A 345 -3.72 -9.65 -16.41
CA GLU A 345 -3.62 -10.96 -15.74
C GLU A 345 -3.65 -10.82 -14.20
N LYS A 346 -2.83 -9.92 -13.66
CA LYS A 346 -2.75 -9.67 -12.21
C LYS A 346 -4.07 -9.11 -11.67
N LEU A 347 -4.66 -8.12 -12.33
CA LEU A 347 -5.94 -7.52 -11.94
C LEU A 347 -7.05 -8.58 -11.90
N ILE A 348 -7.17 -9.40 -12.94
CA ILE A 348 -8.19 -10.45 -13.00
C ILE A 348 -7.97 -11.44 -11.86
N ARG A 349 -6.73 -11.91 -11.68
CA ARG A 349 -6.40 -12.89 -10.65
C ARG A 349 -6.66 -12.38 -9.24
N ASP A 350 -6.23 -11.16 -8.92
CA ASP A 350 -6.21 -10.65 -7.56
C ASP A 350 -7.57 -10.07 -7.14
N GLU A 351 -8.34 -9.46 -8.06
CA GLU A 351 -9.57 -8.73 -7.70
C GLU A 351 -10.86 -9.35 -8.22
N ILE A 352 -10.81 -10.15 -9.29
CA ILE A 352 -11.99 -10.62 -10.01
C ILE A 352 -12.21 -12.12 -9.80
N ALA A 353 -11.17 -12.94 -10.03
CA ALA A 353 -11.24 -14.39 -9.96
C ALA A 353 -11.72 -14.88 -8.58
N TYR A 354 -11.20 -14.33 -7.49
CA TYR A 354 -11.63 -14.68 -6.13
C TYR A 354 -13.13 -14.44 -5.89
N LYS A 355 -13.71 -13.40 -6.49
CA LYS A 355 -15.12 -13.02 -6.28
C LYS A 355 -16.08 -13.84 -7.14
N ILE A 356 -15.72 -14.05 -8.40
CA ILE A 356 -16.58 -14.76 -9.36
C ILE A 356 -16.56 -16.27 -9.09
N LEU A 357 -15.41 -16.80 -8.68
CA LEU A 357 -15.14 -18.23 -8.79
C LEU A 357 -15.18 -18.99 -7.45
N LYS A 358 -15.37 -18.30 -6.31
CA LYS A 358 -15.54 -18.90 -4.96
C LYS A 358 -14.47 -19.94 -4.57
N PHE A 359 -13.25 -19.80 -5.06
CA PHE A 359 -12.17 -20.74 -4.79
C PHE A 359 -11.40 -20.41 -3.50
N SER A 360 -10.97 -21.47 -2.80
CA SER A 360 -10.20 -21.37 -1.55
C SER A 360 -8.78 -20.81 -1.74
N ARG A 361 -8.18 -21.06 -2.91
CA ARG A 361 -6.85 -20.57 -3.28
C ARG A 361 -6.85 -20.26 -4.78
N VAL A 362 -6.28 -19.12 -5.16
CA VAL A 362 -6.05 -18.75 -6.57
C VAL A 362 -4.59 -18.33 -6.75
N GLY A 363 -3.97 -18.77 -7.83
CA GLY A 363 -2.57 -18.48 -8.12
C GLY A 363 -2.22 -18.73 -9.58
N ARG A 364 -0.92 -18.64 -9.90
CA ARG A 364 -0.37 -19.03 -11.20
C ARG A 364 0.14 -20.45 -11.14
N TRP A 365 0.17 -21.10 -12.29
CA TRP A 365 0.86 -22.36 -12.45
C TRP A 365 1.85 -22.25 -13.60
N TRP A 366 3.06 -22.75 -13.39
CA TRP A 366 4.04 -22.88 -14.46
C TRP A 366 4.87 -24.14 -14.27
N TYR A 367 5.23 -24.77 -15.38
CA TYR A 367 6.09 -25.93 -15.45
C TYR A 367 6.83 -25.96 -16.78
N LYS A 368 8.16 -25.94 -16.74
CA LYS A 368 9.04 -25.81 -17.92
C LYS A 368 8.64 -24.56 -18.75
N ASP A 369 8.25 -24.76 -19.99
CA ASP A 369 7.81 -23.76 -20.98
C ASP A 369 6.32 -23.40 -20.88
N LYS A 370 5.56 -24.04 -19.99
CA LYS A 370 4.10 -23.91 -19.91
C LYS A 370 3.69 -23.07 -18.72
N GLU A 371 2.74 -22.19 -18.96
CA GLU A 371 2.16 -21.32 -17.94
C GLU A 371 0.64 -21.22 -18.10
N ILE A 372 -0.06 -21.20 -16.96
CA ILE A 372 -1.48 -20.88 -16.83
C ILE A 372 -1.62 -19.70 -15.86
N ASP A 373 -2.21 -18.60 -16.35
CA ASP A 373 -2.29 -17.30 -15.67
C ASP A 373 -3.09 -17.35 -14.36
N ILE A 374 -4.15 -18.16 -14.36
CA ILE A 374 -5.08 -18.33 -13.25
C ILE A 374 -5.38 -19.81 -13.04
N VAL A 375 -5.06 -20.30 -11.86
CA VAL A 375 -5.52 -21.60 -11.36
C VAL A 375 -6.21 -21.35 -10.04
N GLY A 376 -7.49 -21.71 -9.94
CA GLY A 376 -8.27 -21.65 -8.71
C GLY A 376 -8.61 -23.06 -8.24
N ILE A 377 -8.49 -23.33 -6.94
CA ILE A 377 -8.82 -24.64 -6.37
C ILE A 377 -9.78 -24.53 -5.19
N ASN A 378 -10.65 -25.52 -5.07
CA ASN A 378 -11.43 -25.79 -3.88
C ASN A 378 -11.04 -27.16 -3.35
N GLU A 379 -10.25 -27.19 -2.28
CA GLU A 379 -9.74 -28.45 -1.71
C GLU A 379 -10.87 -29.34 -1.17
N LYS A 380 -11.99 -28.76 -0.72
CA LYS A 380 -13.13 -29.53 -0.17
C LYS A 380 -13.94 -30.22 -1.26
N THR A 381 -14.27 -29.51 -2.33
CA THR A 381 -15.11 -30.03 -3.43
C THR A 381 -14.30 -30.71 -4.54
N LYS A 382 -12.97 -30.60 -4.50
CA LYS A 382 -12.04 -31.06 -5.55
C LYS A 382 -12.30 -30.40 -6.91
N GLU A 383 -12.79 -29.17 -6.88
CA GLU A 383 -12.99 -28.36 -8.09
C GLU A 383 -11.71 -27.58 -8.40
N ILE A 384 -11.38 -27.50 -9.68
CA ILE A 384 -10.28 -26.69 -10.21
C ILE A 384 -10.80 -25.87 -11.39
N ILE A 385 -10.35 -24.62 -11.47
CA ILE A 385 -10.53 -23.78 -12.65
C ILE A 385 -9.18 -23.44 -13.26
N PHE A 386 -9.14 -23.45 -14.58
CA PHE A 386 -8.04 -22.92 -15.36
C PHE A 386 -8.51 -21.67 -16.09
N GLY A 387 -7.70 -20.61 -16.03
CA GLY A 387 -8.02 -19.33 -16.65
C GLY A 387 -6.84 -18.74 -17.41
N GLU A 388 -7.15 -18.13 -18.55
CA GLU A 388 -6.20 -17.40 -19.39
C GLU A 388 -6.71 -15.99 -19.64
N CYS A 389 -5.81 -15.01 -19.60
CA CYS A 389 -6.12 -13.60 -19.80
C CYS A 389 -5.51 -13.09 -21.11
N LYS A 390 -6.26 -12.31 -21.88
CA LYS A 390 -5.82 -11.73 -23.15
C LYS A 390 -6.18 -10.25 -23.25
N TRP A 391 -5.17 -9.39 -23.12
CA TRP A 391 -5.30 -7.97 -23.38
C TRP A 391 -5.13 -7.66 -24.88
N LYS A 392 -6.14 -8.07 -25.67
CA LYS A 392 -6.20 -7.87 -27.12
C LYS A 392 -7.66 -7.77 -27.57
N ASP A 393 -7.90 -7.04 -28.65
CA ASP A 393 -9.21 -6.99 -29.29
C ASP A 393 -9.46 -8.24 -30.15
N ASN A 394 -10.72 -8.68 -30.22
CA ASN A 394 -11.24 -9.77 -31.07
C ASN A 394 -10.54 -11.11 -30.80
N VAL A 395 -10.52 -11.52 -29.53
CA VAL A 395 -9.90 -12.77 -29.10
C VAL A 395 -10.76 -13.97 -29.47
N ASN A 396 -10.22 -14.86 -30.31
CA ASN A 396 -10.84 -16.16 -30.56
C ASN A 396 -10.82 -17.03 -29.28
N ALA A 397 -11.94 -17.03 -28.56
CA ALA A 397 -12.09 -17.76 -27.30
C ALA A 397 -11.93 -19.28 -27.49
N GLU A 398 -12.43 -19.86 -28.58
CA GLU A 398 -12.36 -21.31 -28.82
C GLU A 398 -10.91 -21.77 -28.95
N LYS A 399 -10.10 -21.03 -29.70
CA LYS A 399 -8.67 -21.31 -29.86
C LYS A 399 -7.95 -21.24 -28.51
N VAL A 400 -8.16 -20.18 -27.75
CA VAL A 400 -7.53 -20.01 -26.43
C VAL A 400 -7.97 -21.11 -25.47
N LEU A 401 -9.24 -21.53 -25.53
CA LEU A 401 -9.79 -22.61 -24.71
C LEU A 401 -9.11 -23.95 -25.03
N GLN A 402 -8.91 -24.26 -26.31
CA GLN A 402 -8.22 -25.47 -26.73
C GLN A 402 -6.78 -25.49 -26.23
N GLU A 403 -6.03 -24.39 -26.41
CA GLU A 403 -4.66 -24.27 -25.89
C GLU A 403 -4.61 -24.42 -24.36
N LEU A 404 -5.56 -23.82 -23.64
CA LEU A 404 -5.66 -23.91 -22.18
C LEU A 404 -5.96 -25.34 -21.71
N LYS A 405 -6.84 -26.07 -22.40
CA LYS A 405 -7.11 -27.49 -22.15
C LYS A 405 -5.85 -28.33 -22.32
N GLU A 406 -5.05 -28.10 -23.35
CA GLU A 406 -3.78 -28.81 -23.53
C GLU A 406 -2.78 -28.54 -22.41
N LYS A 407 -2.63 -27.27 -21.97
CA LYS A 407 -1.78 -26.91 -20.83
C LYS A 407 -2.24 -27.58 -19.53
N SER A 408 -3.55 -27.64 -19.29
CA SER A 408 -4.13 -28.16 -18.04
C SER A 408 -3.83 -29.65 -17.76
N LYS A 409 -3.55 -30.44 -18.80
CA LYS A 409 -3.19 -31.87 -18.71
C LYS A 409 -1.90 -32.11 -17.91
N PHE A 410 -1.03 -31.10 -17.86
CA PHE A 410 0.25 -31.12 -17.15
C PHE A 410 0.13 -30.72 -15.67
N VAL A 411 -1.04 -30.22 -15.25
CA VAL A 411 -1.28 -29.84 -13.86
C VAL A 411 -1.57 -31.10 -13.05
N ASP A 412 -0.67 -31.48 -12.16
CA ASP A 412 -0.83 -32.66 -11.30
C ASP A 412 -1.46 -32.30 -9.94
N TRP A 413 -2.78 -32.14 -9.94
CA TRP A 413 -3.57 -31.90 -8.72
C TRP A 413 -4.89 -32.67 -8.81
N ASN A 414 -5.08 -33.68 -7.96
CA ASN A 414 -6.28 -34.54 -7.92
C ASN A 414 -6.71 -35.06 -9.31
N LYS A 415 -5.76 -35.38 -10.19
CA LYS A 415 -6.00 -35.58 -11.63
C LYS A 415 -7.16 -36.54 -11.94
N ASP A 416 -7.31 -37.62 -11.18
CA ASP A 416 -8.33 -38.65 -11.41
C ASP A 416 -9.70 -38.33 -10.77
N LYS A 417 -9.78 -37.27 -9.95
CA LYS A 417 -10.95 -36.99 -9.09
C LYS A 417 -11.42 -35.54 -9.16
N ARG A 418 -10.73 -34.68 -9.92
CA ARG A 418 -11.03 -33.25 -9.98
C ARG A 418 -12.14 -32.96 -10.97
N LYS A 419 -12.92 -31.92 -10.68
CA LYS A 419 -13.87 -31.33 -11.62
C LYS A 419 -13.22 -30.10 -12.23
N GLU A 420 -13.08 -30.07 -13.54
CA GLU A 420 -12.42 -28.99 -14.26
C GLU A 420 -13.42 -28.00 -14.85
N SER A 421 -13.15 -26.73 -14.61
CA SER A 421 -13.81 -25.60 -15.28
C SER A 421 -12.77 -24.74 -15.98
N TYR A 422 -13.20 -23.98 -16.98
CA TYR A 422 -12.34 -23.12 -17.77
C TYR A 422 -12.93 -21.71 -17.87
N ALA A 423 -12.08 -20.69 -17.83
CA ALA A 423 -12.49 -19.31 -18.03
C ALA A 423 -11.50 -18.58 -18.95
N ILE A 424 -12.01 -17.71 -19.81
CA ILE A 424 -11.19 -16.83 -20.63
C ILE A 424 -11.60 -15.41 -20.32
N PHE A 425 -10.61 -14.57 -20.06
CA PHE A 425 -10.80 -13.14 -19.83
C PHE A 425 -10.14 -12.39 -20.96
N ALA A 426 -10.90 -11.60 -21.71
CA ALA A 426 -10.37 -10.85 -22.84
C ALA A 426 -10.79 -9.38 -22.77
N LYS A 427 -10.00 -8.51 -23.42
CA LYS A 427 -10.40 -7.12 -23.65
C LYS A 427 -11.65 -7.05 -24.55
N SER A 428 -11.68 -7.85 -25.62
CA SER A 428 -12.90 -8.20 -26.37
C SER A 428 -12.74 -9.58 -27.02
N PHE A 429 -13.88 -10.21 -27.33
CA PHE A 429 -13.96 -11.51 -28.01
C PHE A 429 -14.27 -11.31 -29.49
#